data_AF-X1T610-F1
#
_entry.id   AF-X1T610-F1
#
_cell.length_a   1.000
_cell.length_b   1.000
_cell.length_c   1.000
_cell.angle_alpha   90.00
_cell.angle_beta   90.00
_cell.angle_gamma   90.00
#
_symmetry.space_group_name_H-M   'P 1'
#
loop_
_entity.id
_entity.type
_entity.pdbx_description
1 polymer ?
#
loop_
_entity_poly.entity_id
_entity_poly.type
_entity_poly.pdbx_seq_one_letter_code
_entity_poly.pdbx_strand_id
1 'polypeptide(L)'
;AAHRRLYNMYVTDFQHVKQSFVDAYTRLVAMKLFGLRTADYMRIASKKDRRYLLYAPVMKMKTTTQGEEVINLLWDVIAAKGFEKDMYFESAARDIRALPKLEGTVHVNIALILKFMLSFFMNHKNYEVVPRQDQIANDDFLFDQGPARGLERVRLHDWKPVFEKYNLPNVKIFLEQIELFNLLGTTATPSAEQQNDMDFMLSGIGEIFSLIVYSHLIIENAPIYNIDDDTLDQIFDFLIRDFSKYALNLYHKSGTTPEQMELCLKMIKKPNVDEERFKR
;
A
#
# COMPACT_ATOMS: atom_id res chain seq x y z
N ALA A 1 -1.55 -20.47 -19.06
CA ALA A 1 -0.07 -20.47 -18.96
C ALA A 1 0.50 -21.88 -18.77
N ALA A 2 -0.02 -22.70 -17.85
CA ALA A 2 0.54 -24.01 -17.49
C ALA A 2 0.76 -25.03 -18.64
N HIS A 3 0.02 -24.93 -19.75
CA HIS A 3 0.20 -25.83 -20.90
C HIS A 3 1.11 -25.26 -22.01
N ARG A 4 1.57 -24.01 -21.88
CA ARG A 4 2.41 -23.35 -22.89
C ARG A 4 3.86 -23.76 -22.68
N ARG A 5 4.50 -24.28 -23.73
CA ARG A 5 5.93 -24.66 -23.73
C ARG A 5 6.73 -23.76 -24.66
N LEU A 6 7.88 -23.29 -24.19
CA LEU A 6 8.86 -22.52 -24.95
C LEU A 6 10.25 -23.03 -24.57
N TYR A 7 11.15 -23.18 -25.55
CA TYR A 7 12.52 -23.66 -25.30
C TYR A 7 12.58 -24.99 -24.49
N ASN A 8 11.66 -25.91 -24.80
CA ASN A 8 11.49 -27.21 -24.12
C ASN A 8 11.06 -27.16 -22.64
N MET A 9 10.83 -25.98 -22.07
CA MET A 9 10.34 -25.80 -20.69
C MET A 9 8.89 -25.31 -20.69
N TYR A 10 8.18 -25.48 -19.56
CA TYR A 10 6.90 -24.81 -19.38
C TYR A 10 7.13 -23.33 -19.10
N VAL A 11 6.20 -22.48 -19.53
CA VAL A 11 6.30 -21.04 -19.24
C VAL A 11 6.31 -20.77 -17.74
N THR A 12 5.68 -21.64 -16.95
CA THR A 12 5.70 -21.61 -15.49
C THR A 12 7.05 -21.98 -14.87
N ASP A 13 8.01 -22.49 -15.65
CA ASP A 13 9.35 -22.83 -15.16
C ASP A 13 10.28 -21.62 -15.16
N PHE A 14 10.00 -20.60 -15.97
CA PHE A 14 10.83 -19.39 -16.04
C PHE A 14 10.74 -18.57 -14.75
N GLN A 15 11.89 -18.20 -14.18
CA GLN A 15 11.94 -17.49 -12.90
C GLN A 15 11.22 -16.14 -12.91
N HIS A 16 11.34 -15.38 -14.00
CA HIS A 16 10.65 -14.10 -14.12
C HIS A 16 9.12 -14.27 -14.19
N VAL A 17 8.62 -15.35 -14.80
CA VAL A 17 7.18 -15.66 -14.84
C VAL A 17 6.68 -16.03 -13.45
N LYS A 18 7.43 -16.86 -12.71
CA LYS A 18 7.11 -17.23 -11.32
C LYS A 18 7.02 -15.99 -10.45
N GLN A 19 8.02 -15.12 -10.53
CA GLN A 19 8.05 -13.87 -9.77
C GLN A 19 6.83 -12.99 -10.10
N SER A 20 6.58 -12.71 -11.39
CA SER A 20 5.45 -11.87 -11.79
C SER A 20 4.11 -12.45 -11.35
N PHE A 21 3.95 -13.77 -11.42
CA PHE A 21 2.72 -14.43 -10.98
C PHE A 21 2.54 -14.37 -9.45
N VAL A 22 3.60 -14.60 -8.68
CA VAL A 22 3.58 -14.48 -7.22
C VAL A 22 3.29 -13.04 -6.80
N ASP A 23 3.96 -12.06 -7.41
CA ASP A 23 3.74 -10.65 -7.14
C ASP A 23 2.29 -10.25 -7.44
N ALA A 24 1.72 -10.72 -8.55
CA ALA A 24 0.32 -10.46 -8.89
C ALA A 24 -0.63 -11.07 -7.85
N TYR A 25 -0.36 -12.30 -7.42
CA TYR A 25 -1.14 -12.98 -6.39
C TYR A 25 -1.07 -12.24 -5.04
N THR A 26 0.13 -11.93 -4.54
CA THR A 26 0.28 -11.28 -3.24
C THR A 26 -0.23 -9.85 -3.23
N ARG A 27 -0.07 -9.10 -4.33
CA ARG A 27 -0.72 -7.78 -4.48
C ARG A 27 -2.24 -7.89 -4.42
N LEU A 28 -2.84 -8.90 -5.06
CA LEU A 28 -4.28 -9.13 -5.00
C LEU A 28 -4.76 -9.47 -3.57
N VAL A 29 -4.01 -10.32 -2.85
CA VAL A 29 -4.30 -10.63 -1.43
C VAL A 29 -4.19 -9.38 -0.56
N ALA A 30 -3.11 -8.61 -0.71
CA ALA A 30 -2.91 -7.34 -0.01
C ALA A 30 -4.05 -6.33 -0.27
N MET A 31 -4.49 -6.19 -1.53
CA MET A 31 -5.64 -5.36 -1.91
C MET A 31 -6.92 -5.79 -1.19
N LYS A 32 -7.18 -7.10 -1.13
CA LYS A 32 -8.33 -7.66 -0.43
C LYS A 32 -8.27 -7.38 1.07
N LEU A 33 -7.11 -7.61 1.69
CA LEU A 33 -6.91 -7.36 3.12
C LEU A 33 -7.10 -5.88 3.46
N PHE A 34 -6.51 -4.97 2.69
CA PHE A 34 -6.67 -3.55 2.91
C PHE A 34 -8.14 -3.11 2.76
N GLY A 35 -8.82 -3.59 1.71
CA GLY A 35 -10.22 -3.24 1.45
C GLY A 35 -11.17 -3.73 2.52
N LEU A 36 -11.05 -4.99 2.94
CA LEU A 36 -11.88 -5.55 4.01
C LEU A 36 -11.64 -4.83 5.33
N ARG A 37 -10.39 -4.47 5.64
CA ARG A 37 -10.10 -3.74 6.88
C ARG A 37 -10.62 -2.30 6.84
N THR A 38 -10.51 -1.65 5.69
CA THR A 38 -11.10 -0.33 5.47
C THR A 38 -12.61 -0.37 5.67
N ALA A 39 -13.28 -1.43 5.19
CA ALA A 39 -14.72 -1.62 5.40
C ALA A 39 -15.05 -1.72 6.90
N ASP A 40 -14.29 -2.46 7.71
CA ASP A 40 -14.49 -2.49 9.17
C ASP A 40 -14.46 -1.08 9.78
N TYR A 41 -13.46 -0.27 9.40
CA TYR A 41 -13.34 1.12 9.86
C TYR A 41 -14.47 2.03 9.39
N MET A 42 -14.99 1.81 8.19
CA MET A 42 -16.15 2.54 7.67
C MET A 42 -17.43 2.17 8.43
N ARG A 43 -17.60 0.91 8.82
CA ARG A 43 -18.79 0.43 9.53
C ARG A 43 -18.85 0.87 10.99
N ILE A 44 -17.70 1.05 11.65
CA ILE A 44 -17.65 1.63 13.01
C ILE A 44 -17.55 3.17 13.03
N ALA A 45 -17.55 3.80 11.85
CA ALA A 45 -17.33 5.23 11.74
C ALA A 45 -18.42 6.02 12.50
N SER A 46 -18.00 7.11 13.13
CA SER A 46 -18.90 8.00 13.85
C SER A 46 -18.33 9.42 13.94
N LYS A 47 -19.12 10.35 14.48
CA LYS A 47 -18.64 11.72 14.77
C LYS A 47 -17.45 11.74 15.74
N LYS A 48 -17.25 10.66 16.53
CA LYS A 48 -16.15 10.50 17.50
C LYS A 48 -14.99 9.65 16.97
N ASP A 49 -15.26 8.73 16.05
CA ASP A 49 -14.25 7.89 15.38
C ASP A 49 -14.25 8.16 13.87
N ARG A 50 -13.26 8.97 13.46
CA ARG A 50 -13.13 9.44 12.07
C ARG A 50 -11.92 8.82 11.37
N ARG A 51 -11.37 7.72 11.89
CA ARG A 51 -10.18 7.05 11.30
C ARG A 51 -10.40 6.62 9.86
N TYR A 52 -11.64 6.27 9.49
CA TYR A 52 -12.03 5.93 8.12
C TYR A 52 -11.67 7.02 7.08
N LEU A 53 -11.57 8.30 7.49
CA LEU A 53 -11.20 9.41 6.60
C LEU A 53 -9.74 9.34 6.11
N LEU A 54 -8.87 8.59 6.78
CA LEU A 54 -7.55 8.25 6.27
C LEU A 54 -7.62 7.07 5.30
N TYR A 55 -8.36 6.01 5.69
CA TYR A 55 -8.32 4.73 4.99
C TYR A 55 -9.12 4.72 3.68
N ALA A 56 -10.28 5.38 3.62
CA ALA A 56 -11.09 5.41 2.41
C ALA A 56 -10.36 6.07 1.21
N PRO A 57 -9.66 7.21 1.38
CA PRO A 57 -8.81 7.76 0.31
C PRO A 57 -7.67 6.82 -0.11
N VAL A 58 -6.98 6.16 0.85
CA VAL A 58 -5.93 5.19 0.54
C VAL A 58 -6.50 3.99 -0.22
N MET A 59 -7.69 3.51 0.15
CA MET A 59 -8.40 2.45 -0.57
C MET A 59 -8.64 2.87 -2.02
N LYS A 60 -9.15 4.10 -2.23
CA LYS A 60 -9.41 4.59 -3.58
C LYS A 60 -8.12 4.69 -4.39
N MET A 61 -7.04 5.28 -3.85
CA MET A 61 -5.86 5.58 -4.67
C MET A 61 -4.85 4.43 -4.74
N LYS A 62 -4.53 3.77 -3.62
CA LYS A 62 -3.47 2.76 -3.58
C LYS A 62 -4.00 1.41 -4.06
N THR A 63 -5.17 0.98 -3.60
CA THR A 63 -5.73 -0.31 -4.05
C THR A 63 -5.99 -0.33 -5.56
N THR A 64 -6.45 0.78 -6.14
CA THR A 64 -6.69 0.82 -7.60
C THR A 64 -5.40 0.87 -8.42
N THR A 65 -4.35 1.55 -7.94
CA THR A 65 -3.03 1.53 -8.61
C THR A 65 -2.33 0.17 -8.44
N GLN A 66 -2.52 -0.51 -7.32
CA GLN A 66 -2.11 -1.91 -7.14
C GLN A 66 -2.87 -2.83 -8.11
N GLY A 67 -4.16 -2.57 -8.37
CA GLY A 67 -4.92 -3.27 -9.39
C GLY A 67 -4.36 -3.10 -10.81
N GLU A 68 -3.93 -1.89 -11.18
CA GLU A 68 -3.21 -1.64 -12.43
C GLU A 68 -1.93 -2.49 -12.53
N GLU A 69 -1.19 -2.61 -11.43
CA GLU A 69 0.06 -3.37 -11.39
C GLU A 69 -0.17 -4.88 -11.47
N VAL A 70 -1.21 -5.40 -10.79
CA VAL A 70 -1.63 -6.80 -10.92
C VAL A 70 -1.92 -7.14 -12.39
N ILE A 71 -2.64 -6.26 -13.09
CA ILE A 71 -2.93 -6.48 -14.51
C ILE A 71 -1.67 -6.39 -15.37
N ASN A 72 -0.72 -5.48 -15.10
CA ASN A 72 0.56 -5.43 -15.79
C ASN A 72 1.31 -6.77 -15.67
N LEU A 73 1.48 -7.24 -14.44
CA LEU A 73 2.20 -8.47 -14.13
C LEU A 73 1.55 -9.70 -14.79
N LEU A 74 0.21 -9.78 -14.75
CA LEU A 74 -0.52 -10.84 -15.44
C LEU A 74 -0.39 -10.73 -16.96
N TRP A 75 -0.36 -9.52 -17.52
CA TRP A 75 -0.16 -9.33 -18.95
C TRP A 75 1.21 -9.83 -19.37
N ASP A 76 2.26 -9.54 -18.62
CA ASP A 76 3.62 -10.04 -18.90
C ASP A 76 3.67 -11.58 -18.90
N VAL A 77 2.90 -12.24 -18.03
CA VAL A 77 2.78 -13.70 -17.98
C VAL A 77 1.96 -14.26 -19.15
N ILE A 78 0.86 -13.60 -19.53
CA ILE A 78 -0.02 -14.02 -20.63
C ILE A 78 0.64 -13.72 -21.99
N ALA A 79 1.44 -12.66 -22.06
CA ALA A 79 2.10 -12.09 -23.22
C ALA A 79 1.11 -11.77 -24.36
N ALA A 80 1.49 -12.07 -25.61
CA ALA A 80 0.72 -11.76 -26.82
C ALA A 80 -0.74 -12.24 -26.77
N LYS A 81 -1.05 -13.31 -26.02
CA LYS A 81 -2.40 -13.82 -25.89
C LYS A 81 -3.36 -12.81 -25.23
N GLY A 82 -2.83 -11.88 -24.42
CA GLY A 82 -3.63 -10.86 -23.74
C GLY A 82 -4.27 -9.85 -24.70
N PHE A 83 -3.84 -9.81 -25.97
CA PHE A 83 -4.44 -8.98 -27.03
C PHE A 83 -5.58 -9.68 -27.78
N GLU A 84 -5.86 -10.96 -27.52
CA GLU A 84 -6.95 -11.68 -28.17
C GLU A 84 -8.31 -11.13 -27.72
N LYS A 85 -9.12 -10.65 -28.68
CA LYS A 85 -10.40 -9.97 -28.42
C LYS A 85 -11.43 -10.82 -27.68
N ASP A 86 -11.34 -12.15 -27.79
CA ASP A 86 -12.29 -13.07 -27.17
C ASP A 86 -11.90 -13.45 -25.72
N MET A 87 -10.88 -12.79 -25.14
CA MET A 87 -10.47 -12.99 -23.75
C MET A 87 -10.98 -11.85 -22.86
N TYR A 88 -11.54 -12.21 -21.70
CA TYR A 88 -11.87 -11.24 -20.63
C TYR A 88 -10.70 -10.30 -20.30
N PHE A 89 -9.48 -10.82 -20.40
CA PHE A 89 -8.26 -10.09 -20.05
C PHE A 89 -8.04 -8.83 -20.90
N GLU A 90 -8.41 -8.83 -22.19
CA GLU A 90 -8.28 -7.64 -23.05
C GLU A 90 -9.07 -6.47 -22.49
N SER A 91 -10.33 -6.73 -22.12
CA SER A 91 -11.21 -5.69 -21.58
C SER A 91 -10.78 -5.26 -20.19
N ALA A 92 -10.36 -6.20 -19.33
CA ALA A 92 -9.80 -5.86 -18.02
C ALA A 92 -8.55 -4.97 -18.16
N ALA A 93 -7.67 -5.26 -19.12
CA ALA A 93 -6.42 -4.52 -19.30
C ALA A 93 -6.61 -3.12 -19.89
N ARG A 94 -7.66 -2.93 -20.70
CA ARG A 94 -8.11 -1.61 -21.15
C ARG A 94 -8.74 -0.81 -20.00
N ASP A 95 -9.68 -1.42 -19.29
CA ASP A 95 -10.60 -0.69 -18.41
C ASP A 95 -9.99 -0.41 -17.01
N ILE A 96 -9.04 -1.24 -16.54
CA ILE A 96 -8.38 -1.05 -15.23
C ILE A 96 -7.73 0.33 -15.08
N ARG A 97 -7.31 0.94 -16.20
CA ARG A 97 -6.68 2.25 -16.22
C ARG A 97 -7.61 3.38 -15.78
N ALA A 98 -8.92 3.20 -15.91
CA ALA A 98 -9.88 4.21 -15.51
C ALA A 98 -9.94 4.35 -13.98
N LEU A 99 -9.84 3.24 -13.23
CA LEU A 99 -10.15 3.22 -11.80
C LEU A 99 -9.33 4.21 -10.96
N PRO A 100 -8.00 4.36 -11.13
CA PRO A 100 -7.23 5.31 -10.34
C PRO A 100 -7.45 6.78 -10.74
N LYS A 101 -7.97 7.05 -11.94
CA LYS A 101 -8.12 8.39 -12.49
C LYS A 101 -9.53 8.96 -12.32
N LEU A 102 -10.54 8.09 -12.22
CA LEU A 102 -11.92 8.47 -11.88
C LEU A 102 -12.10 8.69 -10.37
N GLU A 103 -13.15 9.40 -9.97
CA GLU A 103 -13.59 9.58 -8.57
C GLU A 103 -12.46 10.01 -7.61
N GLY A 104 -11.74 11.07 -8.00
CA GLY A 104 -10.58 11.59 -7.29
C GLY A 104 -9.27 10.92 -7.74
N THR A 105 -8.38 11.73 -8.31
CA THR A 105 -7.06 11.27 -8.78
C THR A 105 -6.17 10.88 -7.60
N VAL A 106 -5.09 10.14 -7.91
CA VAL A 106 -4.08 9.74 -6.92
C VAL A 106 -3.58 10.94 -6.12
N HIS A 107 -3.13 12.01 -6.79
CA HIS A 107 -2.60 13.22 -6.16
C HIS A 107 -3.60 13.95 -5.25
N VAL A 108 -4.88 14.00 -5.63
CA VAL A 108 -5.93 14.62 -4.80
C VAL A 108 -6.11 13.84 -3.49
N ASN A 109 -6.14 12.51 -3.56
CA ASN A 109 -6.24 11.66 -2.38
C ASN A 109 -4.96 11.70 -1.53
N ILE A 110 -3.77 11.80 -2.14
CA ILE A 110 -2.51 11.98 -1.41
C ILE A 110 -2.53 13.29 -0.60
N ALA A 111 -2.94 14.40 -1.23
CA ALA A 111 -3.04 15.69 -0.54
C ALA A 111 -3.99 15.64 0.67
N LEU A 112 -5.05 14.83 0.58
CA LEU A 112 -5.98 14.61 1.68
C LEU A 112 -5.33 13.84 2.83
N ILE A 113 -4.63 12.73 2.53
CA ILE A 113 -4.06 11.88 3.57
C ILE A 113 -2.84 12.51 4.25
N LEU A 114 -2.08 13.37 3.57
CA LEU A 114 -0.93 14.05 4.17
C LEU A 114 -1.30 14.88 5.39
N LYS A 115 -2.56 15.34 5.50
CA LYS A 115 -3.08 16.03 6.69
C LYS A 115 -3.06 15.16 7.94
N PHE A 116 -3.04 13.83 7.78
CA PHE A 116 -2.99 12.87 8.88
C PHE A 116 -1.57 12.47 9.26
N MET A 117 -0.55 12.83 8.48
CA MET A 117 0.81 12.30 8.64
C MET A 117 1.37 12.55 10.04
N LEU A 118 1.25 13.78 10.55
CA LEU A 118 1.67 14.10 11.92
C LEU A 118 0.92 13.27 12.95
N SER A 119 -0.39 13.12 12.78
CA SER A 119 -1.22 12.33 13.71
C SER A 119 -0.95 10.83 13.62
N PHE A 120 -0.54 10.34 12.46
CA PHE A 120 -0.16 8.94 12.23
C PHE A 120 1.14 8.59 12.94
N PHE A 121 2.14 9.48 12.94
CA PHE A 121 3.44 9.19 13.55
C PHE A 121 3.56 9.64 15.00
N MET A 122 2.92 10.74 15.40
CA MET A 122 3.25 11.44 16.65
C MET A 122 2.07 11.66 17.61
N ASN A 123 0.81 11.48 17.17
CA ASN A 123 -0.36 11.84 17.99
C ASN A 123 -1.38 10.70 18.11
N HIS A 124 -0.92 9.56 18.61
CA HIS A 124 -1.77 8.38 18.77
C HIS A 124 -2.78 8.52 19.90
N LYS A 125 -3.95 7.90 19.76
CA LYS A 125 -4.97 7.75 20.80
C LYS A 125 -5.22 6.25 21.02
N ASN A 126 -5.49 5.88 22.27
CA ASN A 126 -5.94 4.53 22.58
C ASN A 126 -7.37 4.33 22.06
N TYR A 127 -7.52 3.36 21.18
CA TYR A 127 -8.80 2.89 20.67
C TYR A 127 -9.00 1.44 21.11
N GLU A 128 -10.26 1.06 21.29
CA GLU A 128 -10.59 -0.37 21.41
C GLU A 128 -10.23 -1.09 20.11
N VAL A 129 -9.87 -2.37 20.26
CA VAL A 129 -9.59 -3.24 19.13
C VAL A 129 -10.86 -3.34 18.28
N VAL A 130 -10.73 -3.05 16.99
CA VAL A 130 -11.87 -3.09 16.06
C VAL A 130 -12.03 -4.54 15.58
N PRO A 131 -13.12 -5.25 15.97
CA PRO A 131 -13.37 -6.59 15.47
C PRO A 131 -13.82 -6.51 14.00
N ARG A 132 -13.79 -7.65 13.31
CA ARG A 132 -14.39 -7.78 11.98
C ARG A 132 -15.85 -7.33 12.02
N GLN A 133 -16.25 -6.51 11.06
CA GLN A 133 -17.60 -6.00 10.92
C GLN A 133 -18.27 -6.69 9.73
N ASP A 134 -18.75 -7.93 9.90
CA ASP A 134 -19.47 -8.70 8.87
C ASP A 134 -20.92 -9.04 9.24
N GLN A 135 -21.37 -8.60 10.42
CA GLN A 135 -22.74 -8.72 10.85
C GLN A 135 -23.69 -7.88 9.97
N ILE A 136 -24.94 -8.32 9.83
CA ILE A 136 -26.00 -7.51 9.22
C ILE A 136 -26.33 -6.36 10.17
N ALA A 137 -26.10 -5.12 9.75
CA ALA A 137 -26.44 -3.94 10.52
C ALA A 137 -26.66 -2.74 9.59
N ASN A 138 -27.20 -1.66 10.15
CA ASN A 138 -27.43 -0.41 9.44
C ASN A 138 -26.15 0.44 9.42
N ASP A 139 -25.74 0.89 8.22
CA ASP A 139 -24.58 1.76 7.98
C ASP A 139 -24.99 3.24 7.72
N ASP A 140 -26.05 3.74 8.36
CA ASP A 140 -26.61 5.10 8.21
C ASP A 140 -25.56 6.20 8.29
N PHE A 141 -24.51 6.02 9.11
CA PHE A 141 -23.45 7.01 9.25
C PHE A 141 -22.71 7.28 7.94
N LEU A 142 -22.68 6.33 6.99
CA LEU A 142 -22.13 6.56 5.66
C LEU A 142 -22.85 7.68 4.90
N PHE A 143 -24.10 7.97 5.27
CA PHE A 143 -24.91 9.04 4.70
C PHE A 143 -25.02 10.29 5.62
N ASP A 144 -24.57 10.21 6.88
CA ASP A 144 -24.51 11.34 7.86
C ASP A 144 -23.08 11.64 8.36
N GLN A 145 -22.09 11.58 7.46
CA GLN A 145 -20.66 11.72 7.80
C GLN A 145 -20.28 13.13 8.30
N GLY A 146 -21.11 14.15 8.03
CA GLY A 146 -20.79 15.55 8.28
C GLY A 146 -19.66 16.08 7.39
N PRO A 147 -19.14 17.29 7.66
CA PRO A 147 -18.16 17.92 6.80
C PRO A 147 -16.75 17.31 6.94
N ALA A 148 -16.02 17.20 5.82
CA ALA A 148 -14.62 16.76 5.78
C ALA A 148 -13.62 17.85 6.24
N ARG A 149 -13.89 18.51 7.38
CA ARG A 149 -13.02 19.52 8.01
C ARG A 149 -12.28 18.95 9.22
N GLY A 150 -11.14 19.55 9.55
CA GLY A 150 -10.36 19.22 10.76
C GLY A 150 -9.68 17.85 10.70
N LEU A 151 -9.19 17.46 9.53
CA LEU A 151 -8.58 16.14 9.31
C LEU A 151 -7.27 15.99 10.08
N GLU A 152 -6.52 17.09 10.23
CA GLU A 152 -5.31 17.20 11.02
C GLU A 152 -5.52 16.89 12.51
N ARG A 153 -6.76 17.03 13.00
CA ARG A 153 -7.14 16.76 14.40
C ARG A 153 -7.56 15.31 14.66
N VAL A 154 -7.73 14.51 13.60
CA VAL A 154 -8.10 13.10 13.74
C VAL A 154 -6.89 12.34 14.27
N ARG A 155 -7.01 11.82 15.49
CA ARG A 155 -5.98 10.98 16.11
C ARG A 155 -6.16 9.53 15.66
N LEU A 156 -5.03 8.86 15.40
CA LEU A 156 -4.99 7.47 14.94
C LEU A 156 -4.53 6.56 16.09
N HIS A 157 -4.65 5.26 15.95
CA HIS A 157 -4.03 4.33 16.89
C HIS A 157 -2.55 4.18 16.56
N ASP A 158 -1.76 3.70 17.53
CA ASP A 158 -0.35 3.39 17.29
C ASP A 158 -0.24 2.24 16.28
N TRP A 159 0.53 2.47 15.22
CA TRP A 159 0.75 1.53 14.14
C TRP A 159 1.85 0.52 14.49
N LYS A 160 2.81 0.86 15.35
CA LYS A 160 3.98 0.04 15.61
C LYS A 160 3.65 -1.36 16.17
N PRO A 161 2.74 -1.51 17.15
CA PRO A 161 2.48 -2.80 17.78
C PRO A 161 1.95 -3.88 16.84
N VAL A 162 1.31 -3.54 15.71
CA VAL A 162 0.83 -4.58 14.78
C VAL A 162 1.95 -5.17 13.92
N PHE A 163 3.03 -4.43 13.68
CA PHE A 163 4.23 -4.95 13.00
C PHE A 163 5.08 -5.80 13.95
N GLU A 164 5.26 -5.35 15.20
CA GLU A 164 6.11 -6.02 16.20
C GLU A 164 5.60 -7.42 16.61
N LYS A 165 4.33 -7.73 16.34
CA LYS A 165 3.75 -9.07 16.56
C LYS A 165 4.37 -10.15 15.67
N TYR A 166 4.95 -9.77 14.52
CA TYR A 166 5.44 -10.70 13.53
C TYR A 166 6.96 -10.77 13.54
N ASN A 167 7.48 -12.00 13.64
CA ASN A 167 8.92 -12.26 13.56
C ASN A 167 9.35 -12.64 12.12
N LEU A 168 8.83 -11.93 11.13
CA LEU A 168 9.04 -12.24 9.71
C LEU A 168 10.13 -11.35 9.09
N PRO A 169 11.05 -11.88 8.26
CA PRO A 169 12.19 -11.12 7.75
C PRO A 169 11.81 -9.86 6.98
N ASN A 170 10.85 -9.92 6.05
CA ASN A 170 10.46 -8.76 5.25
C ASN A 170 9.62 -7.78 6.06
N VAL A 171 8.83 -8.23 7.03
CA VAL A 171 8.14 -7.32 7.96
C VAL A 171 9.14 -6.46 8.72
N LYS A 172 10.25 -7.04 9.20
CA LYS A 172 11.31 -6.30 9.91
C LYS A 172 12.04 -5.30 9.02
N ILE A 173 12.36 -5.68 7.78
CA ILE A 173 13.01 -4.78 6.81
C ILE A 173 12.07 -3.61 6.50
N PHE A 174 10.79 -3.87 6.29
CA PHE A 174 9.82 -2.81 6.03
C PHE A 174 9.63 -1.88 7.23
N LEU A 175 9.63 -2.44 8.46
CA LEU A 175 9.61 -1.64 9.69
C LEU A 175 10.82 -0.71 9.79
N GLU A 176 12.02 -1.19 9.44
CA GLU A 176 13.23 -0.35 9.36
C GLU A 176 13.05 0.80 8.36
N GLN A 177 12.44 0.56 7.19
CA GLN A 177 12.15 1.60 6.21
C GLN A 177 11.17 2.66 6.77
N ILE A 178 10.14 2.24 7.51
CA ILE A 178 9.22 3.17 8.19
C ILE A 178 9.98 4.02 9.21
N GLU A 179 10.84 3.40 10.03
CA GLU A 179 11.62 4.10 11.06
C GLU A 179 12.57 5.13 10.44
N LEU A 180 13.23 4.79 9.33
CA LEU A 180 14.07 5.72 8.57
C LEU A 180 13.24 6.89 7.97
N PHE A 181 12.03 6.62 7.49
CA PHE A 181 11.15 7.68 6.99
C PHE A 181 10.66 8.60 8.11
N ASN A 182 10.36 8.06 9.28
CA ASN A 182 10.05 8.86 10.46
C ASN A 182 11.26 9.69 10.93
N LEU A 183 12.48 9.14 10.81
CA LEU A 183 13.72 9.87 11.06
C LEU A 183 13.86 11.06 10.09
N LEU A 184 13.61 10.87 8.79
CA LEU A 184 13.58 11.97 7.82
C LEU A 184 12.61 13.07 8.24
N GLY A 185 11.40 12.70 8.68
CA GLY A 185 10.40 13.66 9.15
C GLY A 185 10.82 14.48 10.38
N THR A 186 11.78 14.01 11.18
CA THR A 186 12.20 14.63 12.44
C THR A 186 13.57 15.30 12.38
N THR A 187 14.51 14.77 11.58
CA THR A 187 15.89 15.31 11.47
C THR A 187 16.13 16.06 10.18
N ALA A 188 15.36 15.79 9.13
CA ALA A 188 15.49 16.42 7.82
C ALA A 188 14.12 16.86 7.29
N THR A 189 13.31 17.45 8.19
CA THR A 189 11.92 17.84 7.95
C THR A 189 11.82 18.73 6.70
N PRO A 190 10.80 18.53 5.84
CA PRO A 190 10.62 19.37 4.66
C PRO A 190 10.56 20.87 5.00
N SER A 191 11.33 21.69 4.29
CA SER A 191 11.35 23.14 4.44
C SER A 191 10.02 23.78 4.02
N ALA A 192 9.79 25.05 4.37
CA ALA A 192 8.59 25.76 3.94
C ALA A 192 8.45 25.81 2.40
N GLU A 193 9.56 25.90 1.67
CA GLU A 193 9.56 25.84 0.21
C GLU A 193 9.16 24.45 -0.30
N GLN A 194 9.75 23.39 0.27
CA GLN A 194 9.42 22.00 -0.09
C GLN A 194 7.96 21.66 0.25
N GLN A 195 7.41 22.19 1.34
CA GLN A 195 6.00 21.99 1.71
C GLN A 195 5.03 22.64 0.72
N ASN A 196 5.45 23.71 0.03
CA ASN A 196 4.68 24.35 -1.03
C ASN A 196 4.95 23.72 -2.41
N ASP A 197 5.98 22.88 -2.54
CA ASP A 197 6.25 22.08 -3.73
C ASP A 197 5.35 20.83 -3.75
N MET A 198 4.31 20.90 -4.58
CA MET A 198 3.34 19.83 -4.73
C MET A 198 3.94 18.53 -5.28
N ASP A 199 4.98 18.58 -6.12
CA ASP A 199 5.61 17.36 -6.64
C ASP A 199 6.47 16.69 -5.56
N PHE A 200 7.20 17.48 -4.76
CA PHE A 200 7.94 16.97 -3.61
C PHE A 200 7.01 16.34 -2.57
N MET A 201 5.94 17.05 -2.19
CA MET A 201 5.00 16.58 -1.16
C MET A 201 4.16 15.41 -1.63
N LEU A 202 3.58 15.46 -2.83
CA LEU A 202 2.65 14.42 -3.28
C LEU A 202 3.39 13.21 -3.86
N SER A 203 4.25 13.42 -4.85
CA SER A 203 4.93 12.33 -5.56
C SER A 203 6.14 11.77 -4.81
N GLY A 204 6.71 12.54 -3.88
CA GLY A 204 7.81 12.12 -3.01
C GLY A 204 7.30 11.57 -1.67
N ILE A 205 6.98 12.47 -0.74
CA ILE A 205 6.58 12.12 0.64
C ILE A 205 5.27 11.32 0.68
N GLY A 206 4.28 11.76 -0.09
CA GLY A 206 2.93 11.19 -0.08
C GLY A 206 2.82 9.76 -0.60
N GLU A 207 3.62 9.38 -1.60
CA GLU A 207 3.66 8.00 -2.12
C GLU A 207 4.21 7.02 -1.08
N ILE A 208 5.27 7.42 -0.36
CA ILE A 208 5.82 6.62 0.75
C ILE A 208 4.79 6.53 1.88
N PHE A 209 4.24 7.67 2.31
CA PHE A 209 3.27 7.68 3.41
C PHE A 209 2.02 6.83 3.10
N SER A 210 1.48 6.92 1.88
CA SER A 210 0.35 6.09 1.46
C SER A 210 0.67 4.59 1.48
N LEU A 211 1.91 4.19 1.14
CA LEU A 211 2.35 2.80 1.21
C LEU A 211 2.44 2.31 2.66
N ILE A 212 2.89 3.16 3.58
CA ILE A 212 2.95 2.85 5.01
C ILE A 212 1.53 2.62 5.55
N VAL A 213 0.59 3.53 5.26
CA VAL A 213 -0.81 3.36 5.67
C VAL A 213 -1.43 2.10 5.05
N TYR A 214 -1.09 1.81 3.80
CA TYR A 214 -1.51 0.59 3.10
C TYR A 214 -1.02 -0.68 3.81
N SER A 215 0.28 -0.77 4.09
CA SER A 215 0.88 -1.90 4.82
C SER A 215 0.30 -2.08 6.22
N HIS A 216 -0.03 -0.98 6.90
CA HIS A 216 -0.55 -0.97 8.25
C HIS A 216 -1.87 -1.73 8.36
N LEU A 217 -2.85 -1.45 7.49
CA LEU A 217 -4.12 -2.18 7.52
C LEU A 217 -4.00 -3.62 7.00
N ILE A 218 -3.03 -3.90 6.12
CA ILE A 218 -2.79 -5.27 5.66
C ILE A 218 -2.36 -6.15 6.84
N ILE A 219 -1.33 -5.73 7.57
CA ILE A 219 -0.78 -6.52 8.68
C ILE A 219 -1.74 -6.55 9.89
N GLU A 220 -2.53 -5.49 10.10
CA GLU A 220 -3.59 -5.48 11.11
C GLU A 220 -4.69 -6.50 10.79
N ASN A 221 -5.01 -6.72 9.50
CA ASN A 221 -6.08 -7.59 9.07
C ASN A 221 -5.65 -9.05 8.83
N ALA A 222 -4.35 -9.30 8.70
CA ALA A 222 -3.79 -10.64 8.54
C ALA A 222 -4.30 -11.68 9.57
N PRO A 223 -4.37 -11.41 10.89
CA PRO A 223 -4.85 -12.38 11.86
C PRO A 223 -6.38 -12.55 11.83
N ILE A 224 -7.15 -11.57 11.33
CA ILE A 224 -8.61 -11.65 11.22
C ILE A 224 -9.01 -12.67 10.15
N TYR A 225 -8.21 -12.78 9.09
CA TYR A 225 -8.44 -13.68 7.96
C TYR A 225 -7.50 -14.89 7.96
N ASN A 226 -6.75 -15.12 9.03
CA ASN A 226 -5.80 -16.23 9.19
C ASN A 226 -4.83 -16.36 8.00
N ILE A 227 -4.24 -15.24 7.59
CA ILE A 227 -3.21 -15.23 6.55
C ILE A 227 -1.96 -15.90 7.11
N ASP A 228 -1.41 -16.86 6.38
CA ASP A 228 -0.20 -17.57 6.78
C ASP A 228 1.04 -16.67 6.66
N ASP A 229 2.07 -17.02 7.43
CA ASP A 229 3.31 -16.26 7.53
C ASP A 229 4.06 -16.15 6.19
N ASP A 230 3.98 -17.17 5.33
CA ASP A 230 4.66 -17.17 4.03
C ASP A 230 4.01 -16.17 3.07
N THR A 231 2.67 -16.20 2.96
CA THR A 231 1.92 -15.23 2.17
C THR A 231 2.14 -13.82 2.70
N LEU A 232 2.10 -13.63 4.02
CA LEU A 232 2.31 -12.32 4.63
C LEU A 232 3.72 -11.79 4.37
N ASP A 233 4.77 -12.59 4.60
CA ASP A 233 6.15 -12.16 4.36
C ASP A 233 6.42 -11.93 2.86
N GLN A 234 5.72 -12.63 1.96
CA GLN A 234 5.77 -12.38 0.52
C GLN A 234 5.04 -11.10 0.10
N ILE A 235 3.97 -10.71 0.79
CA ILE A 235 3.35 -9.38 0.60
C ILE A 235 4.39 -8.30 0.95
N PHE A 236 5.11 -8.47 2.07
CA PHE A 236 6.10 -7.49 2.47
C PHE A 236 7.33 -7.42 1.55
N ASP A 237 7.63 -8.48 0.79
CA ASP A 237 8.68 -8.44 -0.26
C ASP A 237 8.41 -7.33 -1.29
N PHE A 238 7.22 -7.31 -1.91
CA PHE A 238 6.92 -6.30 -2.92
C PHE A 238 6.74 -4.92 -2.31
N LEU A 239 6.24 -4.83 -1.08
CA LEU A 239 6.13 -3.55 -0.36
C LEU A 239 7.50 -2.91 -0.12
N ILE A 240 8.54 -3.69 0.23
CA ILE A 240 9.91 -3.19 0.37
C ILE A 240 10.45 -2.63 -0.95
N ARG A 241 10.18 -3.33 -2.06
CA ARG A 241 10.57 -2.90 -3.41
C ARG A 241 9.85 -1.62 -3.82
N ASP A 242 8.54 -1.54 -3.59
CA ASP A 242 7.74 -0.34 -3.85
C ASP A 242 8.24 0.84 -2.99
N PHE A 243 8.55 0.61 -1.71
CA PHE A 243 9.11 1.63 -0.82
C PHE A 243 10.45 2.15 -1.37
N SER A 244 11.34 1.25 -1.75
CA SER A 244 12.65 1.61 -2.32
C SER A 244 12.53 2.40 -3.62
N LYS A 245 11.56 2.05 -4.48
CA LYS A 245 11.23 2.81 -5.69
C LYS A 245 10.78 4.23 -5.35
N TYR A 246 9.92 4.40 -4.34
CA TYR A 246 9.45 5.72 -3.93
C TYR A 246 10.54 6.54 -3.22
N ALA A 247 11.41 5.91 -2.41
CA ALA A 247 12.56 6.56 -1.81
C ALA A 247 13.54 7.09 -2.86
N LEU A 248 13.79 6.32 -3.92
CA LEU A 248 14.60 6.77 -5.06
C LEU A 248 13.94 7.92 -5.83
N ASN A 249 12.61 7.90 -5.98
CA ASN A 249 11.88 9.02 -6.59
C ASN A 249 12.02 10.29 -5.73
N LEU A 250 11.89 10.18 -4.41
CA LEU A 250 12.11 11.28 -3.48
C LEU A 250 13.54 11.82 -3.58
N TYR A 251 14.55 10.94 -3.58
CA TYR A 251 15.95 11.30 -3.77
C TYR A 251 16.19 12.17 -5.03
N HIS A 252 15.49 11.90 -6.13
CA HIS A 252 15.64 12.63 -7.39
C HIS A 252 14.83 13.94 -7.47
N LYS A 253 14.01 14.29 -6.48
CA LYS A 253 13.27 15.56 -6.52
C LYS A 253 14.24 16.73 -6.46
N SER A 254 13.98 17.75 -7.28
CA SER A 254 14.83 18.94 -7.38
C SER A 254 14.98 19.69 -6.07
N GLY A 255 13.96 19.62 -5.20
CA GLY A 255 13.99 20.25 -3.89
C GLY A 255 14.79 19.49 -2.83
N THR A 256 15.22 18.25 -3.06
CA THR A 256 15.81 17.38 -2.02
C THR A 256 17.16 17.90 -1.53
N THR A 257 17.35 17.94 -0.21
CA THR A 257 18.62 18.34 0.40
C THR A 257 19.60 17.17 0.51
N PRO A 258 20.92 17.41 0.63
CA PRO A 258 21.91 16.34 0.82
C PRO A 258 21.60 15.40 1.99
N GLU A 259 21.08 15.94 3.10
CA GLU A 259 20.70 15.16 4.29
C GLU A 259 19.50 14.24 4.00
N GLN A 260 18.48 14.77 3.31
CA GLN A 260 17.32 13.97 2.86
C GLN A 260 17.75 12.89 1.87
N MET A 261 18.67 13.21 0.95
CA MET A 261 19.24 12.26 -0.01
C MET A 261 19.93 11.09 0.69
N GLU A 262 20.73 11.35 1.72
CA GLU A 262 21.40 10.29 2.49
C GLU A 262 20.39 9.35 3.15
N LEU A 263 19.33 9.91 3.75
CA LEU A 263 18.26 9.12 4.35
C LEU A 263 17.47 8.33 3.30
N CYS A 264 17.18 8.92 2.14
CA CYS A 264 16.52 8.20 1.03
C CYS A 264 17.35 6.99 0.57
N LEU A 265 18.67 7.14 0.46
CA LEU A 265 19.56 6.02 0.11
C LEU A 265 19.53 4.91 1.17
N LYS A 266 19.45 5.26 2.46
CA LYS A 266 19.29 4.26 3.54
C LYS A 266 17.94 3.54 3.48
N MET A 267 16.88 4.21 3.01
CA MET A 267 15.56 3.59 2.83
C MET A 267 15.51 2.59 1.68
N ILE A 268 16.48 2.60 0.76
CA ILE A 268 16.55 1.60 -0.32
C ILE A 268 17.05 0.28 0.27
N LYS A 269 16.16 -0.72 0.30
CA LYS A 269 16.42 -2.03 0.87
C LYS A 269 16.11 -3.14 -0.13
N LYS A 270 16.83 -4.25 0.01
CA LYS A 270 16.53 -5.48 -0.71
C LYS A 270 15.67 -6.38 0.19
N PRO A 271 14.56 -6.94 -0.30
CA PRO A 271 13.81 -7.91 0.49
C PRO A 271 14.63 -9.19 0.70
N ASN A 272 14.33 -9.88 1.80
CA ASN A 272 14.87 -11.20 2.08
C ASN A 272 14.25 -12.22 1.11
N VAL A 273 15.13 -12.86 0.33
CA VAL A 273 14.74 -13.90 -0.63
C VAL A 273 14.73 -15.25 0.08
N ASP A 274 13.60 -15.95 0.02
CA ASP A 274 13.45 -17.33 0.49
C ASP A 274 12.94 -18.20 -0.66
N GLU A 275 13.83 -18.97 -1.28
CA GLU A 275 13.48 -19.85 -2.41
C GLU A 275 12.58 -21.02 -1.99
N GLU A 276 12.62 -21.43 -0.72
CA GLU A 276 11.81 -22.53 -0.22
C GLU A 276 10.36 -22.10 0.07
N ARG A 277 10.11 -20.80 0.30
CA ARG A 277 8.75 -20.25 0.39
C ARG A 277 7.92 -20.54 -0.85
N PHE A 278 8.52 -20.51 -2.03
CA PHE A 278 7.83 -20.82 -3.29
C PHE A 278 7.39 -22.29 -3.39
N LYS A 279 7.98 -23.17 -2.58
CA LYS A 279 7.75 -24.63 -2.63
C LYS A 279 6.77 -25.13 -1.57
N ARG A 280 6.33 -24.28 -0.64
CA ARG A 280 5.45 -24.62 0.49
C ARG A 280 4.00 -24.23 0.22
#